data_AF-A0A7S2Q4P5-F1
#
_entry.id   AF-A0A7S2Q4P5-F1
#
_cell.length_a   1.000
_cell.length_b   1.000
_cell.length_c   1.000
_cell.angle_alpha   90.00
_cell.angle_beta   90.00
_cell.angle_gamma   90.00
#
_symmetry.space_group_name_H-M   'P 1'
#
loop_
_entity.id
_entity.type
_entity.pdbx_description
1 polymer ?
#
loop_
_entity_poly.entity_id
_entity_poly.type
_entity_poly.pdbx_seq_one_letter_code
_entity_poly.pdbx_strand_id
1 'polypeptide(L)'
;TDEDLGRVPTWRPPAPPLPLMVCFPPPGIVPLELVQEPFLPWTISPDPTRLVPTTECHVSVFRARIDPAAGYAARLDGGEVPLGSFCIDCGSDGTSFCVIFTLAIEVGAGDQFEVTLSGLADRFQPGNLAADLQYFLSFEAFVAPGPRDD
;
A
#
# COMPACT_ATOMS: atom_id res chain seq x y z
N THR A 1 -5.92 57.07 -6.56
CA THR A 1 -5.64 56.17 -7.69
C THR A 1 -4.26 55.58 -7.43
N ASP A 2 -4.09 54.87 -6.32
CA ASP A 2 -4.46 53.46 -6.05
C ASP A 2 -3.67 52.47 -6.92
N GLU A 3 -3.03 51.54 -6.22
CA GLU A 3 -1.76 50.90 -6.52
C GLU A 3 -1.94 49.67 -7.40
N ASP A 4 -1.24 49.64 -8.54
CA ASP A 4 -1.03 48.42 -9.31
C ASP A 4 0.39 47.87 -9.00
N LEU A 5 0.54 47.33 -7.79
CA LEU A 5 1.70 46.52 -7.41
C LEU A 5 1.51 45.12 -8.03
N GLY A 6 1.88 45.02 -9.30
CA GLY A 6 1.85 43.79 -10.09
C GLY A 6 2.55 42.63 -9.38
N ARG A 7 1.74 41.69 -8.88
CA ARG A 7 2.19 40.47 -8.20
C ARG A 7 3.18 39.71 -9.07
N VAL A 8 4.36 39.47 -8.54
CA VAL A 8 5.32 38.51 -9.10
C VAL A 8 4.62 37.13 -9.16
N PRO A 9 4.62 36.43 -10.31
CA PRO A 9 4.09 35.07 -10.37
C PRO A 9 4.92 34.21 -9.42
N THR A 10 4.32 33.77 -8.32
CA THR A 10 4.96 32.80 -7.43
C THR A 10 5.04 31.50 -8.22
N TRP A 11 6.23 31.18 -8.73
CA TRP A 11 6.52 29.85 -9.25
C TRP A 11 6.16 28.85 -8.16
N ARG A 12 5.13 28.05 -8.39
CA ARG A 12 4.85 26.87 -7.58
C ARG A 12 5.57 25.72 -8.27
N PRO A 13 6.44 24.98 -7.55
CA PRO A 13 6.91 23.71 -8.09
C PRO A 13 5.68 22.88 -8.47
N PRO A 14 5.72 22.11 -9.57
CA PRO A 14 4.69 21.12 -9.83
C PRO A 14 4.55 20.26 -8.57
N ALA A 15 3.30 20.05 -8.13
CA ALA A 15 3.06 19.15 -7.02
C ALA A 15 3.77 17.81 -7.32
N PRO A 16 4.42 17.19 -6.33
CA PRO A 16 4.96 15.85 -6.53
C PRO A 16 3.84 14.96 -7.06
N PRO A 17 4.14 14.03 -7.98
CA PRO A 17 3.11 13.12 -8.49
C PRO A 17 2.46 12.41 -7.31
N LEU A 18 1.12 12.41 -7.28
CA LEU A 18 0.38 11.66 -6.27
C LEU A 18 0.78 10.18 -6.34
N PRO A 19 0.89 9.48 -5.20
CA PRO A 19 1.23 8.07 -5.21
C PRO A 19 0.13 7.28 -5.95
N LEU A 20 0.53 6.29 -6.75
CA LEU A 20 -0.41 5.45 -7.49
C LEU A 20 -1.29 4.59 -6.58
N MET A 21 -0.87 4.36 -5.35
CA MET A 21 -1.68 3.79 -4.27
C MET A 21 -1.15 4.20 -2.90
N VAL A 22 -2.01 4.14 -1.89
CA VAL A 22 -1.67 4.23 -0.47
C VAL A 22 -2.09 2.92 0.21
N CYS A 23 -1.22 2.35 1.05
CA CYS A 23 -1.46 1.06 1.68
C CYS A 23 -1.38 1.15 3.20
N PHE A 24 -2.16 0.30 3.88
CA PHE A 24 -1.94 -0.06 5.26
C PHE A 24 -1.90 -1.60 5.38
N PRO A 25 -0.94 -2.19 6.10
CA PRO A 25 0.26 -1.56 6.63
C PRO A 25 1.13 -0.94 5.52
N PRO A 26 1.89 0.12 5.84
CA PRO A 26 2.66 0.84 4.83
C PRO A 26 3.82 -0.01 4.28
N PRO A 27 4.30 0.28 3.06
CA PRO A 27 5.52 -0.34 2.56
C PRO A 27 6.73 -0.02 3.46
N GLY A 28 7.66 -0.97 3.53
CA GLY A 28 8.87 -0.85 4.35
C GLY A 28 8.73 -1.53 5.71
N ILE A 29 9.33 -0.95 6.74
CA ILE A 29 9.35 -1.53 8.09
C ILE A 29 8.11 -1.08 8.86
N VAL A 30 7.35 -2.06 9.35
CA VAL A 30 6.16 -1.86 10.16
C VAL A 30 6.44 -2.35 11.58
N PRO A 31 6.38 -1.47 12.60
CA PRO A 31 6.41 -1.90 13.99
C PRO A 31 5.27 -2.87 14.28
N LEU A 32 5.60 -4.08 14.76
CA LEU A 32 4.63 -5.11 15.09
C LEU A 32 3.63 -4.63 16.15
N GLU A 33 4.04 -3.71 17.01
CA GLU A 33 3.22 -3.10 18.06
C GLU A 33 2.06 -2.24 17.52
N LEU A 34 2.11 -1.84 16.24
CA LEU A 34 1.00 -1.19 15.54
C LEU A 34 -0.04 -2.19 15.05
N VAL A 35 0.32 -3.47 14.94
CA VAL A 35 -0.58 -4.57 14.57
C VAL A 35 -1.02 -5.30 15.83
N GLN A 36 -1.87 -4.63 16.61
CA GLN A 36 -2.31 -5.09 17.93
C GLN A 36 -3.32 -6.24 17.88
N GLU A 37 -3.88 -6.53 16.70
CA GLU A 37 -4.92 -7.52 16.49
C GLU A 37 -4.45 -8.60 15.50
N PRO A 38 -4.65 -9.90 15.79
CA PRO A 38 -4.19 -10.99 14.94
C PRO A 38 -4.83 -10.99 13.54
N PHE A 39 -5.95 -10.29 13.36
CA PHE A 39 -6.69 -10.20 12.10
C PHE A 39 -6.88 -8.76 11.63
N LEU A 40 -5.92 -7.87 11.90
CA LEU A 40 -6.01 -6.48 11.48
C LEU A 40 -6.24 -6.38 9.96
N PRO A 41 -7.29 -5.67 9.49
CA PRO A 41 -7.51 -5.46 8.07
C PRO A 41 -6.39 -4.66 7.42
N TRP A 42 -5.93 -5.16 6.28
CA TRP A 42 -5.00 -4.47 5.38
C TRP A 42 -5.82 -3.75 4.32
N THR A 43 -5.33 -2.62 3.87
CA THR A 43 -5.98 -1.76 2.89
C THR A 43 -5.04 -1.36 1.77
N ILE A 44 -5.59 -1.27 0.57
CA ILE A 44 -4.93 -0.65 -0.59
C ILE A 44 -5.94 0.34 -1.18
N SER A 45 -5.56 1.60 -1.26
CA SER A 45 -6.33 2.66 -1.89
C SER A 45 -5.59 3.14 -3.14
N PRO A 46 -5.90 2.57 -4.33
CA PRO A 46 -5.32 3.01 -5.59
C PRO A 46 -5.77 4.42 -5.97
N ASP A 47 -5.02 5.09 -6.84
CA ASP A 47 -5.39 6.40 -7.39
C ASP A 47 -6.73 6.31 -8.13
N PRO A 48 -7.82 6.88 -7.55
CA PRO A 48 -9.16 6.75 -8.12
C PRO A 48 -9.34 7.50 -9.44
N THR A 49 -8.48 8.48 -9.71
CA THR A 49 -8.52 9.30 -10.93
C THR A 49 -7.99 8.55 -12.14
N ARG A 50 -7.23 7.47 -11.90
CA ARG A 50 -6.57 6.67 -12.93
C ARG A 50 -7.07 5.24 -12.95
N LEU A 51 -7.29 4.62 -11.80
CA LEU A 51 -7.55 3.19 -11.68
C LEU A 51 -8.99 2.95 -11.25
N VAL A 52 -9.56 1.84 -11.73
CA VAL A 52 -10.88 1.35 -11.33
C VAL A 52 -10.83 -0.15 -11.05
N PRO A 53 -11.59 -0.64 -10.07
CA PRO A 53 -11.71 -2.07 -9.83
C PRO A 53 -12.52 -2.73 -10.95
N THR A 54 -12.20 -3.99 -11.25
CA THR A 54 -12.98 -4.84 -12.16
C THR A 54 -13.42 -6.13 -11.44
N THR A 55 -14.16 -7.00 -12.13
CA THR A 55 -14.52 -8.33 -11.61
C THR A 55 -13.31 -9.25 -11.42
N GLU A 56 -12.20 -8.96 -12.10
CA GLU A 56 -10.95 -9.73 -12.02
C GLU A 56 -10.04 -9.25 -10.88
N CYS A 57 -10.48 -8.25 -10.12
CA CYS A 57 -9.70 -7.64 -9.05
C CYS A 57 -9.44 -8.64 -7.92
N HIS A 58 -8.18 -8.86 -7.59
CA HIS A 58 -7.78 -9.76 -6.50
C HIS A 58 -6.46 -9.31 -5.87
N VAL A 59 -6.23 -9.78 -4.64
CA VAL A 59 -4.98 -9.59 -3.92
C VAL A 59 -4.29 -10.94 -3.76
N SER A 60 -2.99 -10.96 -4.00
CA SER A 60 -2.11 -12.08 -3.67
C SER A 60 -1.04 -11.62 -2.71
N VAL A 61 -0.77 -12.43 -1.69
CA VAL A 61 0.24 -12.16 -0.67
C VAL A 61 1.23 -13.30 -0.65
N PHE A 62 2.52 -12.99 -0.67
CA PHE A 62 3.58 -13.98 -0.62
C PHE A 62 4.54 -13.65 0.51
N ARG A 63 4.98 -14.68 1.24
CA ARG A 63 6.18 -14.63 2.07
C ARG A 63 7.35 -14.27 1.17
N ALA A 64 8.12 -13.27 1.57
CA ALA A 64 9.28 -12.79 0.83
C ALA A 64 10.51 -12.74 1.73
N ARG A 65 11.68 -12.69 1.10
CA ARG A 65 12.93 -12.24 1.70
C ARG A 65 13.27 -10.89 1.10
N ILE A 66 13.30 -9.86 1.93
CA ILE A 66 13.56 -8.47 1.56
C ILE A 66 14.91 -8.06 2.15
N ASP A 67 15.79 -7.58 1.30
CA ASP A 67 17.06 -6.95 1.66
C ASP A 67 17.04 -5.50 1.15
N PRO A 68 16.64 -4.54 2.00
CA PRO A 68 16.60 -3.13 1.63
C PRO A 68 17.98 -2.56 1.30
N ALA A 69 19.06 -3.09 1.90
CA ALA A 69 20.41 -2.62 1.68
C ALA A 69 20.93 -3.05 0.30
N ALA A 70 20.57 -4.26 -0.15
CA ALA A 70 20.86 -4.75 -1.48
C ALA A 70 19.84 -4.29 -2.55
N GLY A 71 18.73 -3.66 -2.15
CA GLY A 71 17.64 -3.32 -3.06
C GLY A 71 16.97 -4.55 -3.68
N TYR A 72 16.89 -5.65 -2.92
CA TYR A 72 16.46 -6.95 -3.40
C TYR A 72 15.25 -7.47 -2.62
N ALA A 73 14.33 -8.12 -3.33
CA ALA A 73 13.28 -8.91 -2.72
C ALA A 73 13.02 -10.18 -3.55
N ALA A 74 12.73 -11.30 -2.90
CA ALA A 74 12.33 -12.53 -3.56
C ALA A 74 11.28 -13.29 -2.76
N ARG A 75 10.28 -13.82 -3.46
CA ARG A 75 9.28 -14.73 -2.88
C ARG A 75 9.96 -16.00 -2.38
N LEU A 76 9.47 -16.53 -1.27
CA LEU A 76 9.87 -17.85 -0.78
C LEU A 76 9.08 -18.92 -1.52
N ASP A 77 9.73 -20.05 -1.81
CA ASP A 77 9.08 -21.19 -2.47
C ASP A 77 7.91 -21.72 -1.64
N GLY A 78 6.74 -21.86 -2.27
CA GLY A 78 5.51 -22.27 -1.57
C GLY A 78 5.01 -21.24 -0.55
N GLY A 79 5.51 -20.00 -0.60
CA GLY A 79 5.23 -18.95 0.37
C GLY A 79 3.94 -18.17 0.14
N GLU A 80 3.03 -18.61 -0.73
CA GLU A 80 1.74 -17.93 -0.90
C GLU A 80 0.92 -17.98 0.40
N VAL A 81 0.40 -16.84 0.82
CA VAL A 81 -0.32 -16.67 2.08
C VAL A 81 -1.81 -16.58 1.79
N PRO A 82 -2.64 -17.47 2.35
CA PRO A 82 -4.07 -17.41 2.15
C PRO A 82 -4.68 -16.15 2.79
N LEU A 83 -5.64 -15.55 2.09
CA LEU A 83 -6.48 -14.49 2.65
C LEU A 83 -7.56 -15.09 3.55
N GLY A 84 -7.83 -14.41 4.67
CA GLY A 84 -8.97 -14.72 5.53
C GLY A 84 -10.26 -14.05 5.05
N SER A 85 -10.14 -12.86 4.48
CA SER A 85 -11.24 -12.12 3.87
C SER A 85 -10.74 -11.22 2.76
N PHE A 86 -11.62 -10.84 1.85
CA PHE A 86 -11.35 -9.89 0.78
C PHE A 86 -12.66 -9.16 0.44
N CYS A 87 -12.61 -7.85 0.37
CA CYS A 87 -13.67 -7.03 -0.17
C CYS A 87 -13.12 -5.76 -0.84
N ILE A 88 -13.96 -5.18 -1.68
CA ILE A 88 -13.69 -3.89 -2.30
C ILE A 88 -14.82 -2.97 -1.86
N ASP A 89 -14.47 -1.93 -1.10
CA ASP A 89 -15.37 -0.85 -0.75
C ASP A 89 -15.33 0.21 -1.85
N CYS A 90 -16.46 0.47 -2.49
CA CYS A 90 -16.59 1.40 -3.60
C CYS A 90 -17.61 2.48 -3.25
N GLY A 91 -17.26 3.75 -3.47
CA GLY A 91 -18.21 4.84 -3.39
C GLY A 91 -19.39 4.65 -4.35
N SER A 92 -20.57 5.13 -3.98
CA SER A 92 -21.80 5.01 -4.81
C SER A 92 -21.71 5.69 -6.17
N ASP A 93 -20.73 6.58 -6.36
CA ASP A 93 -20.43 7.25 -7.62
C ASP A 93 -19.32 6.56 -8.44
N GLY A 94 -18.75 5.46 -7.93
CA GLY A 94 -17.69 4.70 -8.58
C GLY A 94 -16.38 5.48 -8.78
N THR A 95 -16.20 6.59 -8.07
CA THR A 95 -14.99 7.41 -8.22
C THR A 95 -13.88 6.92 -7.32
N SER A 96 -14.13 6.75 -6.02
CA SER A 96 -13.15 6.24 -5.04
C SER A 96 -13.43 4.80 -4.62
N PHE A 97 -12.37 4.01 -4.42
CA PHE A 97 -12.48 2.67 -3.86
C PHE A 97 -11.29 2.32 -2.97
N CYS A 98 -11.51 1.37 -2.08
CA CYS A 98 -10.52 0.80 -1.19
C CYS A 98 -10.63 -0.72 -1.22
N VAL A 99 -9.52 -1.40 -1.46
CA VAL A 99 -9.42 -2.85 -1.32
C VAL A 99 -9.10 -3.15 0.14
N ILE A 100 -9.86 -4.03 0.76
CA ILE A 100 -9.71 -4.40 2.18
C ILE A 100 -9.61 -5.92 2.26
N PHE A 101 -8.63 -6.43 3.00
CA PHE A 101 -8.44 -7.87 3.17
C PHE A 101 -7.81 -8.19 4.53
N THR A 102 -7.91 -9.45 4.95
CA THR A 102 -7.19 -9.96 6.11
C THR A 102 -6.37 -11.18 5.69
N LEU A 103 -5.29 -11.47 6.42
CA LEU A 103 -4.56 -12.71 6.25
C LEU A 103 -5.22 -13.83 7.07
N ALA A 104 -5.18 -15.06 6.58
CA ALA A 104 -5.63 -16.24 7.34
C ALA A 104 -4.51 -16.82 8.23
N ILE A 105 -3.51 -16.00 8.56
CA ILE A 105 -2.37 -16.33 9.40
C ILE A 105 -2.14 -15.21 10.42
N GLU A 106 -1.52 -15.55 11.54
CA GLU A 106 -0.99 -14.55 12.45
C GLU A 106 0.33 -13.98 11.91
N VAL A 107 0.48 -12.66 12.03
CA VAL A 107 1.69 -11.93 11.64
C VAL A 107 2.62 -11.83 12.85
N GLY A 108 3.88 -12.21 12.66
CA GLY A 108 4.92 -12.18 13.69
C GLY A 108 6.09 -11.25 13.36
N ALA A 109 6.97 -11.06 14.34
CA ALA A 109 8.22 -10.32 14.15
C ALA A 109 9.13 -11.06 13.15
N GLY A 110 9.73 -10.31 12.23
CA GLY A 110 10.55 -10.83 11.14
C GLY A 110 9.75 -11.28 9.92
N ASP A 111 8.41 -11.24 9.97
CA ASP A 111 7.58 -11.59 8.83
C ASP A 111 7.74 -10.57 7.71
N GLN A 112 8.03 -11.07 6.52
CA GLN A 112 8.25 -10.26 5.32
C GLN A 112 7.31 -10.70 4.22
N PHE A 113 6.65 -9.72 3.60
CA PHE A 113 5.62 -9.96 2.61
C PHE A 113 5.82 -9.10 1.36
N GLU A 114 5.53 -9.73 0.23
CA GLU A 114 5.18 -9.07 -1.00
C GLU A 114 3.65 -9.11 -1.14
N VAL A 115 3.05 -7.97 -1.44
CA VAL A 115 1.61 -7.84 -1.70
C VAL A 115 1.42 -7.33 -3.11
N THR A 116 0.54 -8.00 -3.85
CA THR A 116 0.19 -7.66 -5.22
C THR A 116 -1.31 -7.47 -5.33
N LEU A 117 -1.73 -6.34 -5.91
CA LEU A 117 -3.10 -6.07 -6.33
C LEU A 117 -3.17 -6.08 -7.85
N SER A 118 -4.00 -6.96 -8.38
CA SER A 118 -4.14 -7.23 -9.81
C SER A 118 -5.58 -7.01 -10.28
N GLY A 119 -5.79 -6.99 -11.60
CA GLY A 119 -7.14 -6.92 -12.18
C GLY A 119 -7.81 -5.55 -12.10
N LEU A 120 -7.04 -4.48 -11.89
CA LEU A 120 -7.52 -3.11 -12.06
C LEU A 120 -7.55 -2.74 -13.54
N ALA A 121 -8.41 -1.81 -13.95
CA ALA A 121 -8.35 -1.19 -15.27
C ALA A 121 -7.78 0.23 -15.19
N ASP A 122 -7.03 0.65 -16.21
CA ASP A 122 -6.52 2.02 -16.34
C ASP A 122 -7.49 2.85 -17.20
N ARG A 123 -8.06 3.91 -16.61
CA ARG A 123 -9.01 4.82 -17.28
C ARG A 123 -8.41 5.47 -18.52
N PHE A 124 -7.09 5.63 -18.59
CA PHE A 124 -6.39 6.21 -19.74
C PHE A 124 -6.00 5.20 -20.80
N GLN A 125 -6.18 3.89 -20.55
CA GLN A 125 -5.95 2.82 -21.53
C GLN A 125 -7.16 1.87 -21.58
N PRO A 126 -8.29 2.33 -22.15
CA PRO A 126 -9.52 1.56 -22.17
C PRO A 126 -9.34 0.21 -22.88
N GLY A 127 -9.78 -0.88 -22.24
CA GLY A 127 -9.69 -2.23 -22.77
C GLY A 127 -8.48 -3.05 -22.31
N ASN A 128 -7.55 -2.43 -21.57
CA ASN A 128 -6.42 -3.12 -20.95
C ASN A 128 -6.53 -3.09 -19.42
N LEU A 129 -6.14 -4.19 -18.79
CA LEU A 129 -5.87 -4.20 -17.36
C LEU A 129 -4.62 -3.34 -17.08
N ALA A 130 -4.65 -2.59 -15.99
CA ALA A 130 -3.48 -1.91 -15.47
C ALA A 130 -2.43 -2.95 -15.07
N ALA A 131 -1.16 -2.54 -15.08
CA ALA A 131 -0.11 -3.33 -14.47
C ALA A 131 -0.41 -3.55 -12.99
N ASP A 132 0.05 -4.68 -12.46
CA ASP A 132 -0.10 -5.03 -11.06
C ASP A 132 0.50 -3.95 -10.16
N LEU A 133 -0.22 -3.60 -9.10
CA LEU A 133 0.31 -2.74 -8.05
C LEU A 133 0.95 -3.62 -7.00
N GLN A 134 2.23 -3.37 -6.72
CA GLN A 134 3.01 -4.19 -5.82
C GLN A 134 3.64 -3.34 -4.73
N TYR A 135 3.68 -3.88 -3.52
CA TYR A 135 4.48 -3.31 -2.44
C TYR A 135 5.03 -4.40 -1.51
N PHE A 136 6.07 -4.02 -0.77
CA PHE A 136 6.80 -4.91 0.12
C PHE A 136 6.81 -4.34 1.53
N LEU A 137 6.64 -5.20 2.52
CA LEU A 137 6.69 -4.83 3.93
C LEU A 137 7.38 -5.88 4.80
N SER A 138 8.03 -5.43 5.87
CA SER A 138 8.64 -6.25 6.93
C SER A 138 8.04 -5.84 8.26
N PHE A 139 7.63 -6.82 9.07
CA PHE A 139 7.22 -6.58 10.45
C PHE A 139 8.42 -6.73 11.37
N GLU A 140 8.68 -5.71 12.18
CA GLU A 140 9.78 -5.71 13.14
C GLU A 140 9.23 -5.43 14.53
N ALA A 141 9.73 -6.13 15.54
CA ALA A 141 9.43 -5.82 16.94
C ALA A 141 10.46 -4.81 17.47
N PHE A 142 9.99 -3.74 18.11
CA PHE A 142 10.83 -2.71 18.67
C PHE A 142 10.76 -2.71 20.19
N VAL A 143 11.91 -2.91 20.83
CA VAL A 143 12.01 -2.75 22.28
C VAL A 143 12.23 -1.27 22.58
N ALA A 144 11.33 -0.68 23.37
CA ALA A 144 11.53 0.68 23.88
C ALA A 144 12.87 0.74 24.64
N PRO A 145 13.70 1.78 24.44
CA PRO A 145 14.90 1.93 25.24
C PRO A 145 14.50 1.94 26.72
N GLY A 146 15.11 1.05 27.52
CA GLY A 146 14.88 1.00 28.95
C GLY A 146 15.21 2.36 29.61
N PRO A 147 14.72 2.60 30.84
CA PRO A 147 15.15 3.78 31.58
C PRO A 147 16.68 3.80 31.60
N ARG A 148 17.27 4.90 31.15
CA ARG A 148 18.70 5.11 31.31
C ARG A 148 18.93 5.26 32.82
N ASP A 149 19.65 4.31 33.40
CA ASP A 149 20.23 4.47 34.73
C ASP A 149 21.36 5.51 34.60
N ASP A 150 20.99 6.79 34.66
CA ASP A 150 21.91 7.93 34.79
C ASP A 150 22.22 8.21 36.28
#